data_AF-A0AAV7DYW0-F1
#
_entry.id   AF-A0AAV7DYW0-F1
#
_cell.length_a   1.000
_cell.length_b   1.000
_cell.length_c   1.000
_cell.angle_alpha   90.00
_cell.angle_beta   90.00
_cell.angle_gamma   90.00
#
_symmetry.space_group_name_H-M   'P 1'
#
loop_
_entity.id
_entity.type
_entity.pdbx_description
1 polymer ?
#
loop_
_entity_poly.entity_id
_entity_poly.type
_entity_poly.pdbx_seq_one_letter_code
_entity_poly.pdbx_strand_id
1 'polypeptide(L)'
;MAGYWKHEDHEVALSAVVDLGGFAAGDPAAASEAVRLVRAACSKHGFFQVANHGVDPELIAETHRRAEAFFGLPQEQKEKIGRKPGNPYGYRDGFLEKVTSDDVPCKETMSMRHWVSPHSPHDMIVSYFTYHLGEDFLSTGEVIQKYAEAMNALAMTIVELLGVSLGLPGDYFREFFKQSDSIMRLNHYPSKKTTEKAVGIAAHCDPISLTILHQNSVDGLEIFVDGKWRLIRPKSQSFIVNLGDTFMALSNGRYKSVLHRALVSSNVPRLTLAYFLSPEMEKKVTPPPELVDDENPRLYPDYKWSQLLEFTQKVYKVDTDTIHVFSRWLTGSATPKIDAAV
;
A
#
# COMPACT_ATOMS: atom_id res chain seq x y z
N MET A 1 14.15 -1.72 25.42
CA MET A 1 14.08 -0.69 24.35
C MET A 1 12.99 0.33 24.69
N ALA A 2 13.11 1.04 25.82
CA ALA A 2 12.06 1.90 26.38
C ALA A 2 12.07 3.36 25.83
N GLY A 3 12.29 3.52 24.53
CA GLY A 3 12.47 4.85 23.90
C GLY A 3 11.43 5.26 22.85
N TYR A 4 10.51 4.36 22.46
CA TYR A 4 9.67 4.54 21.26
C TYR A 4 8.34 5.30 21.45
N TRP A 5 8.09 5.87 22.63
CA TRP A 5 6.78 6.41 23.01
C TRP A 5 6.73 7.94 23.21
N LYS A 6 7.74 8.69 22.75
CA LYS A 6 7.64 10.16 22.76
C LYS A 6 6.78 10.63 21.59
N HIS A 7 5.52 10.90 21.89
CA HIS A 7 4.61 11.66 21.03
C HIS A 7 4.91 13.16 21.20
N GLU A 8 5.26 13.83 20.11
CA GLU A 8 5.25 15.28 20.03
C GLU A 8 4.35 15.65 18.85
N ASP A 9 3.34 16.49 19.08
CA ASP A 9 2.38 16.99 18.08
C ASP A 9 3.04 18.00 17.12
N HIS A 10 4.16 17.63 16.52
CA HIS A 10 4.80 18.39 15.47
C HIS A 10 4.36 17.83 14.12
N GLU A 11 3.29 18.43 13.61
CA GLU A 11 2.76 18.22 12.25
C GLU A 11 3.92 18.23 11.24
N VAL A 12 4.14 17.10 10.58
CA VAL A 12 4.64 17.17 9.21
C VAL A 12 3.39 17.38 8.39
N ALA A 13 3.20 18.62 7.95
CA ALA A 13 2.51 18.79 6.69
C ALA A 13 3.29 17.89 5.72
N LEU A 14 2.68 16.80 5.23
CA LEU A 14 3.04 16.32 3.91
C LEU A 14 2.79 17.51 2.99
N SER A 15 3.78 18.39 2.89
CA SER A 15 3.63 19.73 2.32
C SER A 15 3.48 19.66 0.81
N ALA A 16 3.77 18.51 0.21
CA ALA A 16 3.54 18.22 -1.18
C ALA A 16 2.20 17.51 -1.35
N VAL A 17 1.15 18.30 -1.61
CA VAL A 17 0.02 17.81 -2.39
C VAL A 17 0.43 17.95 -3.85
N VAL A 18 0.54 16.82 -4.52
CA VAL A 18 0.84 16.74 -5.94
C VAL A 18 -0.47 16.85 -6.69
N ASP A 19 -0.61 17.92 -7.47
CA ASP A 19 -1.74 18.06 -8.39
C ASP A 19 -1.48 17.19 -9.63
N LEU A 20 -2.29 16.14 -9.82
CA LEU A 20 -2.19 15.27 -10.98
C LEU A 20 -3.00 15.76 -12.18
N GLY A 21 -3.90 16.73 -12.00
CA GLY A 21 -4.76 17.22 -13.07
C GLY A 21 -3.96 17.93 -14.16
N GLY A 22 -3.05 18.82 -13.76
CA GLY A 22 -2.16 19.51 -14.71
C GLY A 22 -1.17 18.57 -15.39
N PHE A 23 -0.66 17.57 -14.66
CA PHE A 23 0.20 16.54 -15.23
C PHE A 23 -0.52 15.69 -16.28
N ALA A 24 -1.73 15.20 -15.96
CA ALA A 24 -2.54 14.40 -16.87
C ALA A 24 -3.04 15.19 -18.09
N ALA A 25 -3.22 16.51 -17.95
CA ALA A 25 -3.57 17.40 -19.06
C ALA A 25 -2.39 17.75 -19.97
N GLY A 26 -1.16 17.34 -19.62
CA GLY A 26 0.05 17.67 -20.38
C GLY A 26 0.48 19.14 -20.28
N ASP A 27 0.06 19.86 -19.23
CA ASP A 27 0.53 21.22 -18.97
C ASP A 27 2.01 21.19 -18.53
N PRO A 28 2.93 21.83 -19.29
CA PRO A 28 4.36 21.76 -18.97
C PRO A 28 4.74 22.35 -17.61
N ALA A 29 4.09 23.43 -17.18
CA ALA A 29 4.40 24.09 -15.92
C ALA A 29 3.88 23.26 -14.74
N ALA A 30 2.65 22.74 -14.84
CA ALA A 30 2.09 21.87 -13.81
C ALA A 30 2.83 20.54 -13.73
N ALA A 31 3.22 19.95 -14.87
CA ALA A 31 4.02 18.73 -14.90
C ALA A 31 5.40 18.93 -14.25
N SER A 32 6.07 20.05 -14.53
CA SER A 32 7.36 20.38 -13.90
C SER A 32 7.23 20.50 -12.38
N GLU A 33 6.19 21.16 -11.89
CA GLU A 33 5.94 21.30 -10.46
C GLU A 33 5.60 19.95 -9.80
N ALA A 34 4.75 19.13 -10.43
CA ALA A 34 4.42 17.79 -9.95
C ALA A 34 5.68 16.92 -9.83
N VAL A 35 6.56 16.95 -10.84
CA VAL A 35 7.85 16.25 -10.85
C VAL A 35 8.73 16.72 -9.69
N ARG A 36 8.84 18.03 -9.48
CA ARG A 36 9.64 18.63 -8.40
C ARG A 36 9.14 18.18 -7.03
N LEU A 37 7.83 18.22 -6.81
CA LEU A 37 7.18 17.84 -5.55
C LEU A 37 7.32 16.35 -5.25
N VAL A 38 7.04 15.48 -6.23
CA VAL A 38 7.19 14.03 -6.09
C VAL A 38 8.64 13.66 -5.82
N ARG A 39 9.59 14.19 -6.59
CA ARG A 39 11.03 13.91 -6.37
C ARG A 39 11.45 14.25 -4.94
N ALA A 40 11.08 15.44 -4.45
CA ALA A 40 11.42 15.87 -3.10
C ALA A 40 10.80 14.96 -2.02
N ALA A 41 9.51 14.63 -2.16
CA ALA A 41 8.79 13.80 -1.21
C ALA A 41 9.33 12.35 -1.19
N CYS A 42 9.52 11.75 -2.36
CA CYS A 42 9.97 10.37 -2.50
C CYS A 42 11.43 10.18 -2.06
N SER A 43 12.32 11.14 -2.35
CA SER A 43 13.72 11.08 -1.88
C SER A 43 13.86 11.31 -0.37
N LYS A 44 12.97 12.08 0.25
CA LYS A 44 13.04 12.37 1.68
C LYS A 44 12.34 11.31 2.53
N HIS A 45 11.12 10.95 2.19
CA HIS A 45 10.28 10.10 3.04
C HIS A 45 9.36 9.13 2.29
N GLY A 46 9.35 9.09 0.96
CA GLY A 46 8.58 8.06 0.24
C GLY A 46 7.07 8.21 0.28
N PHE A 47 6.54 9.28 0.89
CA PHE A 47 5.10 9.54 1.09
C PHE A 47 4.70 10.86 0.46
N PHE A 48 3.53 10.95 -0.16
CA PHE A 48 2.96 12.22 -0.64
C PHE A 48 1.44 12.12 -0.72
N GLN A 49 0.76 13.25 -0.93
CA GLN A 49 -0.69 13.24 -1.21
C GLN A 49 -0.91 13.64 -2.66
N VAL A 50 -1.92 13.06 -3.31
CA VAL A 50 -2.32 13.43 -4.68
C VAL A 50 -3.73 14.02 -4.67
N ALA A 51 -3.90 15.15 -5.35
CA ALA A 51 -5.19 15.80 -5.57
C ALA A 51 -5.46 15.90 -7.08
N ASN A 52 -6.69 16.25 -7.46
CA ASN A 52 -7.12 16.35 -8.87
C ASN A 52 -6.77 15.07 -9.67
N HIS A 53 -6.95 13.92 -9.01
CA HIS A 53 -6.50 12.59 -9.46
C HIS A 53 -7.42 11.93 -10.50
N GLY A 54 -8.53 12.56 -10.89
CA GLY A 54 -9.46 12.06 -11.92
C GLY A 54 -10.41 10.93 -11.51
N VAL A 55 -10.19 10.29 -10.36
CA VAL A 55 -11.13 9.28 -9.80
C VAL A 55 -12.45 9.93 -9.37
N ASP A 56 -13.57 9.34 -9.80
CA ASP A 56 -14.93 9.82 -9.49
C ASP A 56 -15.21 9.82 -7.97
N PRO A 57 -15.53 10.98 -7.37
CA PRO A 57 -15.90 11.08 -5.96
C PRO A 57 -17.07 10.17 -5.55
N GLU A 58 -18.06 9.94 -6.42
CA GLU A 58 -19.19 9.08 -6.11
C GLU A 58 -18.77 7.61 -6.06
N LEU A 59 -17.85 7.18 -6.94
CA LEU A 59 -17.29 5.83 -6.89
C LEU A 59 -16.50 5.61 -5.59
N ILE A 60 -15.73 6.62 -5.15
CA ILE A 60 -15.03 6.58 -3.85
C ILE A 60 -16.04 6.42 -2.71
N ALA A 61 -17.06 7.28 -2.67
CA ALA A 61 -18.08 7.30 -1.63
C ALA A 61 -18.87 5.97 -1.59
N GLU A 62 -19.29 5.47 -2.75
CA GLU A 62 -19.99 4.19 -2.86
C GLU A 62 -19.11 3.02 -2.42
N THR A 63 -17.83 3.02 -2.74
CA THR A 63 -16.90 1.98 -2.28
C THR A 63 -16.76 1.99 -0.75
N HIS A 64 -16.72 3.17 -0.11
CA HIS A 64 -16.79 3.25 1.36
C HIS A 64 -18.10 2.70 1.90
N ARG A 65 -19.26 3.08 1.34
CA ARG A 65 -20.58 2.54 1.76
C ARG A 65 -20.62 1.02 1.68
N ARG A 66 -20.08 0.43 0.60
CA ARG A 66 -19.99 -1.03 0.43
C ARG A 66 -19.06 -1.69 1.44
N ALA A 67 -17.92 -1.07 1.72
CA ALA A 67 -16.99 -1.55 2.72
C ALA A 67 -17.59 -1.49 4.14
N GLU A 68 -18.24 -0.38 4.52
CA GLU A 68 -18.96 -0.26 5.80
C GLU A 68 -20.05 -1.31 5.94
N ALA A 69 -20.89 -1.48 4.91
CA ALA A 69 -21.94 -2.50 4.90
C ALA A 69 -21.37 -3.91 5.05
N PHE A 70 -20.26 -4.22 4.37
CA PHE A 70 -19.59 -5.51 4.47
C PHE A 70 -19.06 -5.79 5.89
N PHE A 71 -18.34 -4.84 6.51
CA PHE A 71 -17.80 -5.04 7.86
C PHE A 71 -18.89 -5.06 8.95
N GLY A 72 -20.05 -4.46 8.68
CA GLY A 72 -21.25 -4.52 9.51
C GLY A 72 -22.02 -5.84 9.45
N LEU A 73 -21.66 -6.77 8.56
CA LEU A 73 -22.29 -8.10 8.49
C LEU A 73 -22.01 -8.93 9.75
N PRO A 74 -22.90 -9.90 10.08
CA PRO A 74 -22.61 -10.92 11.08
C PRO A 74 -21.28 -11.63 10.79
N GLN A 75 -20.52 -11.95 11.83
CA GLN A 75 -19.20 -12.58 11.69
C GLN A 75 -19.22 -13.84 10.81
N GLU A 76 -20.22 -14.72 11.02
CA GLU A 76 -20.39 -15.96 10.25
C GLU A 76 -20.54 -15.71 8.75
N GLN A 77 -21.12 -14.57 8.33
CA GLN A 77 -21.24 -14.21 6.91
C GLN A 77 -19.90 -13.72 6.36
N LYS A 78 -19.16 -12.90 7.12
CA LYS A 78 -17.82 -12.44 6.71
C LYS A 78 -16.83 -13.59 6.59
N GLU A 79 -16.93 -14.61 7.43
CA GLU A 79 -16.07 -15.79 7.41
C GLU A 79 -16.27 -16.70 6.18
N LYS A 80 -17.42 -16.65 5.51
CA LYS A 80 -17.65 -17.40 4.25
C LYS A 80 -16.71 -16.99 3.11
N ILE A 81 -16.27 -15.74 3.12
CA ILE A 81 -15.28 -15.19 2.19
C ILE A 81 -13.90 -15.04 2.86
N GLY A 82 -13.66 -15.79 3.93
CA GLY A 82 -12.44 -15.77 4.72
C GLY A 82 -11.19 -16.23 3.95
N ARG A 83 -10.03 -15.75 4.39
CA ARG A 83 -8.73 -16.21 3.87
C ARG A 83 -8.54 -17.69 4.17
N LYS A 84 -8.09 -18.45 3.17
CA LYS A 84 -7.67 -19.84 3.34
C LYS A 84 -6.17 -19.90 3.67
N PRO A 85 -5.69 -20.94 4.37
CA PRO A 85 -4.26 -21.14 4.60
C PRO A 85 -3.46 -21.07 3.29
N GLY A 86 -2.39 -20.29 3.28
CA GLY A 86 -1.54 -20.08 2.09
C GLY A 86 -2.13 -19.14 1.02
N ASN A 87 -3.32 -18.55 1.24
CA ASN A 87 -3.92 -17.57 0.33
C ASN A 87 -3.99 -16.18 1.00
N PRO A 88 -3.36 -15.14 0.42
CA PRO A 88 -3.40 -13.78 0.99
C PRO A 88 -4.73 -13.05 0.80
N TYR A 89 -5.67 -13.61 0.02
CA TYR A 89 -6.96 -13.02 -0.34
C TYR A 89 -8.11 -13.58 0.50
N GLY A 90 -9.09 -12.72 0.78
CA GLY A 90 -10.25 -12.97 1.63
C GLY A 90 -10.30 -12.13 2.90
N TYR A 91 -11.38 -12.32 3.64
CA TYR A 91 -11.65 -11.71 4.93
C TYR A 91 -10.74 -12.27 6.03
N ARG A 92 -10.27 -11.40 6.91
CA ARG A 92 -9.50 -11.75 8.11
C ARG A 92 -9.89 -10.85 9.26
N ASP A 93 -10.21 -11.45 10.38
CA ASP A 93 -10.45 -10.77 11.65
C ASP A 93 -9.18 -10.80 12.51
N GLY A 94 -8.56 -9.65 12.76
CA GLY A 94 -7.37 -9.53 13.59
C GLY A 94 -7.63 -9.75 15.08
N PHE A 95 -8.89 -9.63 15.56
CA PHE A 95 -9.24 -9.79 16.98
C PHE A 95 -9.31 -11.25 17.44
N LEU A 96 -9.59 -12.16 16.51
CA LEU A 96 -9.74 -13.60 16.78
C LEU A 96 -8.40 -14.35 16.75
N GLU A 97 -7.30 -13.66 16.42
CA GLU A 97 -5.98 -14.26 16.41
C GLU A 97 -5.48 -14.46 17.84
N LYS A 98 -5.17 -15.72 18.18
CA LYS A 98 -4.47 -16.07 19.43
C LYS A 98 -2.99 -15.68 19.31
N VAL A 99 -2.70 -14.39 19.24
CA VAL A 99 -1.33 -13.90 19.32
C VAL A 99 -0.95 -13.84 20.79
N THR A 100 0.14 -14.49 21.17
CA THR A 100 0.71 -14.49 22.52
C THR A 100 1.47 -13.20 22.86
N SER A 101 1.39 -12.18 21.99
CA SER A 101 2.04 -10.88 22.15
C SER A 101 1.02 -9.76 22.30
N ASP A 102 1.43 -8.66 22.94
CA ASP A 102 0.62 -7.45 23.19
C ASP A 102 0.25 -6.66 21.91
N ASP A 103 0.58 -7.18 20.72
CA ASP A 103 0.45 -6.52 19.41
C ASP A 103 -0.69 -7.12 18.54
N VAL A 104 -1.80 -7.57 19.14
CA VAL A 104 -2.96 -8.08 18.38
C VAL A 104 -3.51 -6.96 17.48
N PRO A 105 -3.48 -7.09 16.14
CA PRO A 105 -3.97 -6.06 15.25
C PRO A 105 -5.46 -5.81 15.50
N CYS A 106 -5.80 -4.62 15.95
CA CYS A 106 -7.20 -4.23 16.20
C CYS A 106 -7.88 -3.81 14.90
N LYS A 107 -7.96 -4.73 13.93
CA LYS A 107 -8.56 -4.49 12.62
C LYS A 107 -9.12 -5.74 11.98
N GLU A 108 -10.12 -5.52 11.14
CA GLU A 108 -10.58 -6.47 10.15
C GLU A 108 -10.06 -6.07 8.77
N THR A 109 -9.83 -7.04 7.90
CA THR A 109 -9.38 -6.78 6.53
C THR A 109 -10.11 -7.65 5.52
N MET A 110 -10.35 -7.10 4.33
CA MET A 110 -10.81 -7.85 3.17
C MET A 110 -9.84 -7.57 2.02
N SER A 111 -9.02 -8.56 1.65
CA SER A 111 -8.04 -8.44 0.56
C SER A 111 -8.54 -9.16 -0.68
N MET A 112 -8.48 -8.52 -1.84
CA MET A 112 -8.91 -9.06 -3.11
C MET A 112 -7.79 -8.91 -4.13
N ARG A 113 -7.53 -9.96 -4.89
CA ARG A 113 -6.57 -9.92 -6.00
C ARG A 113 -7.13 -9.06 -7.11
N HIS A 114 -6.29 -8.22 -7.70
CA HIS A 114 -6.59 -7.47 -8.90
C HIS A 114 -5.44 -7.68 -9.89
N TRP A 115 -5.57 -8.75 -10.68
CA TRP A 115 -4.58 -9.15 -11.67
C TRP A 115 -4.94 -8.57 -13.03
N VAL A 116 -4.02 -7.81 -13.62
CA VAL A 116 -4.17 -7.19 -14.94
C VAL A 116 -3.22 -7.90 -15.89
N SER A 117 -3.76 -8.65 -16.85
CA SER A 117 -3.02 -9.35 -17.89
C SER A 117 -3.93 -9.61 -19.09
N PRO A 118 -3.41 -9.79 -20.32
CA PRO A 118 -4.25 -10.21 -21.45
C PRO A 118 -5.04 -11.51 -21.22
N HIS A 119 -4.63 -12.32 -20.23
CA HIS A 119 -5.26 -13.60 -19.87
C HIS A 119 -6.04 -13.55 -18.55
N SER A 120 -6.09 -12.41 -17.86
CA SER A 120 -6.79 -12.31 -16.58
C SER A 120 -8.31 -12.16 -16.78
N PRO A 121 -9.15 -12.81 -15.95
CA PRO A 121 -10.58 -12.52 -15.92
C PRO A 121 -10.82 -11.04 -15.57
N HIS A 122 -11.69 -10.37 -16.32
CA HIS A 122 -12.01 -8.96 -16.10
C HIS A 122 -12.84 -8.71 -14.82
N ASP A 123 -13.55 -9.73 -14.34
CA ASP A 123 -14.54 -9.63 -13.27
C ASP A 123 -14.09 -10.35 -11.98
N MET A 124 -12.77 -10.55 -11.78
CA MET A 124 -12.22 -11.36 -10.70
C MET A 124 -12.79 -11.03 -9.30
N ILE A 125 -12.91 -9.74 -8.97
CA ILE A 125 -13.46 -9.33 -7.67
C ILE A 125 -14.95 -9.64 -7.60
N VAL A 126 -15.69 -9.39 -8.68
CA VAL A 126 -17.13 -9.70 -8.79
C VAL A 126 -17.37 -11.19 -8.56
N SER A 127 -16.68 -12.04 -9.32
CA SER A 127 -16.82 -13.50 -9.20
C SER A 127 -16.44 -14.00 -7.80
N TYR A 128 -15.45 -13.37 -7.15
CA TYR A 128 -15.04 -13.73 -5.80
C TYR A 128 -16.16 -13.43 -4.77
N PHE A 129 -16.80 -12.28 -4.86
CA PHE A 129 -17.94 -11.95 -3.99
C PHE A 129 -19.14 -12.85 -4.24
N THR A 130 -19.56 -13.03 -5.50
CA THR A 130 -20.75 -13.82 -5.82
C THR A 130 -20.57 -15.30 -5.51
N TYR A 131 -19.37 -15.86 -5.75
CA TYR A 131 -19.06 -17.26 -5.41
C TYR A 131 -19.17 -17.54 -3.90
N HIS A 132 -18.69 -16.62 -3.07
CA HIS A 132 -18.62 -16.84 -1.61
C HIS A 132 -19.88 -16.39 -0.86
N LEU A 133 -20.55 -15.33 -1.31
CA LEU A 133 -21.64 -14.67 -0.58
C LEU A 133 -22.98 -14.67 -1.34
N GLY A 134 -23.00 -15.11 -2.61
CA GLY A 134 -24.20 -15.20 -3.45
C GLY A 134 -24.48 -13.95 -4.28
N GLU A 135 -25.52 -14.02 -5.12
CA GLU A 135 -25.92 -12.98 -6.08
C GLU A 135 -26.26 -11.64 -5.44
N ASP A 136 -26.70 -11.63 -4.17
CA ASP A 136 -26.97 -10.39 -3.43
C ASP A 136 -25.72 -9.50 -3.29
N PHE A 137 -24.52 -10.07 -3.43
CA PHE A 137 -23.25 -9.36 -3.40
C PHE A 137 -22.68 -8.99 -4.78
N LEU A 138 -23.40 -9.27 -5.87
CA LEU A 138 -22.99 -8.90 -7.23
C LEU A 138 -22.66 -7.40 -7.33
N SER A 139 -23.60 -6.54 -6.91
CA SER A 139 -23.43 -5.08 -6.96
C SER A 139 -22.24 -4.60 -6.10
N THR A 140 -22.01 -5.22 -4.95
CA THR A 140 -20.86 -4.92 -4.09
C THR A 140 -19.55 -5.27 -4.80
N GLY A 141 -19.49 -6.45 -5.42
CA GLY A 141 -18.36 -6.88 -6.22
C GLY A 141 -18.07 -5.94 -7.39
N GLU A 142 -19.11 -5.53 -8.14
CA GLU A 142 -18.98 -4.61 -9.28
C GLU A 142 -18.44 -3.23 -8.90
N VAL A 143 -18.91 -2.66 -7.78
CA VAL A 143 -18.39 -1.37 -7.27
C VAL A 143 -16.92 -1.48 -6.92
N ILE A 144 -16.54 -2.52 -6.17
CA ILE A 144 -15.14 -2.69 -5.73
C ILE A 144 -14.23 -3.01 -6.92
N GLN A 145 -14.70 -3.78 -7.91
CA GLN A 145 -13.99 -4.04 -9.16
C GLN A 145 -13.71 -2.75 -9.91
N LYS A 146 -14.74 -1.92 -10.15
CA LYS A 146 -14.60 -0.60 -10.81
C LYS A 146 -13.63 0.31 -10.05
N TYR A 147 -13.69 0.31 -8.72
CA TYR A 147 -12.75 1.07 -7.91
C TYR A 147 -11.32 0.56 -8.04
N ALA A 148 -11.09 -0.76 -8.03
CA ALA A 148 -9.77 -1.35 -8.24
C ALA A 148 -9.19 -1.03 -9.63
N GLU A 149 -10.03 -0.99 -10.66
CA GLU A 149 -9.65 -0.55 -12.02
C GLU A 149 -9.25 0.93 -12.04
N ALA A 150 -10.03 1.79 -11.38
CA ALA A 150 -9.71 3.21 -11.25
C ALA A 150 -8.40 3.44 -10.47
N MET A 151 -8.16 2.66 -9.41
CA MET A 151 -6.90 2.70 -8.68
C MET A 151 -5.72 2.22 -9.52
N ASN A 152 -5.91 1.19 -10.35
CA ASN A 152 -4.88 0.74 -11.29
C ASN A 152 -4.52 1.83 -12.30
N ALA A 153 -5.53 2.50 -12.88
CA ALA A 153 -5.33 3.60 -13.81
C ALA A 153 -4.57 4.77 -13.14
N LEU A 154 -4.99 5.17 -11.93
CA LEU A 154 -4.30 6.19 -11.15
C LEU A 154 -2.84 5.77 -10.82
N ALA A 155 -2.62 4.51 -10.47
CA ALA A 155 -1.29 3.97 -10.21
C ALA A 155 -0.38 4.07 -11.43
N MET A 156 -0.91 3.83 -12.65
CA MET A 156 -0.16 3.98 -13.90
C MET A 156 0.28 5.43 -14.12
N THR A 157 -0.58 6.42 -13.86
CA THR A 157 -0.21 7.85 -13.93
C THR A 157 0.85 8.22 -12.90
N ILE A 158 0.75 7.68 -11.68
CA ILE A 158 1.73 7.94 -10.62
C ILE A 158 3.09 7.35 -10.96
N VAL A 159 3.17 6.11 -11.46
CA VAL A 159 4.46 5.51 -11.82
C VAL A 159 5.12 6.16 -13.03
N GLU A 160 4.32 6.69 -13.96
CA GLU A 160 4.81 7.54 -15.06
C GLU A 160 5.44 8.83 -14.52
N LEU A 161 4.73 9.54 -13.61
CA LEU A 161 5.28 10.72 -12.94
C LEU A 161 6.58 10.41 -12.17
N LEU A 162 6.62 9.27 -11.47
CA LEU A 162 7.81 8.80 -10.78
C LEU A 162 8.98 8.56 -11.75
N GLY A 163 8.71 7.94 -12.90
CA GLY A 163 9.70 7.72 -13.98
C GLY A 163 10.30 9.03 -14.49
N VAL A 164 9.45 9.97 -14.89
CA VAL A 164 9.90 11.31 -15.33
C VAL A 164 10.69 12.00 -14.24
N SER A 165 10.25 11.89 -12.98
CA SER A 165 10.96 12.47 -11.84
C SER A 165 12.30 11.79 -11.51
N LEU A 166 12.58 10.62 -12.05
CA LEU A 166 13.90 9.98 -12.00
C LEU A 166 14.75 10.25 -13.25
N GLY A 167 14.24 11.02 -14.22
CA GLY A 167 14.93 11.28 -15.49
C GLY A 167 14.78 10.15 -16.51
N LEU A 168 13.84 9.23 -16.31
CA LEU A 168 13.53 8.14 -17.22
C LEU A 168 12.45 8.56 -18.23
N PRO A 169 12.30 7.82 -19.35
CA PRO A 169 11.13 7.94 -20.21
C PRO A 169 9.82 7.75 -19.40
N GLY A 170 8.80 8.55 -19.70
CA GLY A 170 7.54 8.54 -18.93
C GLY A 170 6.81 7.19 -18.97
N ASP A 171 6.95 6.44 -20.05
CA ASP A 171 6.34 5.12 -20.21
C ASP A 171 7.15 3.98 -19.55
N TYR A 172 8.37 4.23 -19.05
CA TYR A 172 9.26 3.19 -18.54
C TYR A 172 8.60 2.33 -17.46
N PHE A 173 8.15 2.95 -16.36
CA PHE A 173 7.50 2.20 -15.28
C PHE A 173 6.08 1.78 -15.64
N ARG A 174 5.40 2.51 -16.53
CA ARG A 174 4.08 2.10 -17.04
C ARG A 174 4.16 0.76 -17.76
N GLU A 175 5.17 0.57 -18.61
CA GLU A 175 5.44 -0.72 -19.27
C GLU A 175 5.96 -1.78 -18.29
N PHE A 176 6.72 -1.38 -17.26
CA PHE A 176 7.13 -2.30 -16.19
C PHE A 176 5.93 -2.91 -15.46
N PHE A 177 4.93 -2.10 -15.10
CA PHE A 177 3.72 -2.48 -14.36
C PHE A 177 2.49 -2.81 -15.22
N LYS A 178 2.63 -2.82 -16.55
CA LYS A 178 1.52 -3.08 -17.49
C LYS A 178 0.78 -4.38 -17.23
N GLN A 179 1.51 -5.41 -16.81
CA GLN A 179 0.92 -6.63 -16.28
C GLN A 179 1.22 -6.64 -14.78
N SER A 180 0.25 -6.22 -13.98
CA SER A 180 0.39 -6.09 -12.52
C SER A 180 -0.40 -7.18 -11.82
N ASP A 181 0.13 -7.70 -10.71
CA ASP A 181 -0.60 -8.59 -9.81
C ASP A 181 -0.84 -7.87 -8.47
N SER A 182 -1.82 -6.97 -8.49
CA SER A 182 -2.06 -6.00 -7.42
C SER A 182 -3.08 -6.52 -6.40
N ILE A 183 -3.20 -5.82 -5.28
CA ILE A 183 -4.16 -6.16 -4.22
C ILE A 183 -5.01 -4.94 -3.89
N MET A 184 -6.33 -5.11 -3.93
CA MET A 184 -7.28 -4.18 -3.33
C MET A 184 -7.57 -4.65 -1.90
N ARG A 185 -7.44 -3.78 -0.90
CA ARG A 185 -7.69 -4.11 0.51
C ARG A 185 -8.57 -3.08 1.17
N LEU A 186 -9.63 -3.56 1.79
CA LEU A 186 -10.45 -2.81 2.72
C LEU A 186 -9.92 -3.08 4.14
N ASN A 187 -9.68 -2.04 4.95
CA ASN A 187 -9.33 -2.20 6.36
C ASN A 187 -10.33 -1.45 7.22
N HIS A 188 -10.89 -2.14 8.22
CA HIS A 188 -11.79 -1.59 9.22
C HIS A 188 -11.12 -1.66 10.59
N TYR A 189 -11.03 -0.51 11.26
CA TYR A 189 -10.55 -0.37 12.62
C TYR A 189 -11.75 0.02 13.49
N PRO A 190 -12.30 -0.92 14.27
CA PRO A 190 -13.44 -0.64 15.15
C PRO A 190 -13.13 0.50 16.12
N SER A 191 -14.18 1.22 16.53
CA SER A 191 -14.03 2.20 17.60
C SER A 191 -13.68 1.51 18.91
N LYS A 192 -12.73 2.09 19.66
CA LYS A 192 -12.45 1.70 21.04
C LYS A 192 -12.86 2.85 21.96
N LYS A 193 -13.67 2.55 22.98
CA LYS A 193 -13.99 3.48 24.07
C LYS A 193 -12.82 3.56 25.07
N THR A 194 -11.60 3.81 24.59
CA THR A 194 -10.41 3.91 25.43
C THR A 194 -9.69 5.23 25.13
N THR A 195 -9.21 5.91 26.17
CA THR A 195 -8.40 7.13 26.03
C THR A 195 -6.98 6.85 25.55
N GLU A 196 -6.54 5.59 25.59
CA GLU A 196 -5.23 5.15 25.13
C GLU A 196 -5.26 4.79 23.64
N LYS A 197 -4.27 5.29 22.88
CA LYS A 197 -4.08 4.94 21.47
C LYS A 197 -3.58 3.50 21.39
N ALA A 198 -4.38 2.60 20.81
CA ALA A 198 -3.95 1.24 20.52
C ALA A 198 -3.27 1.17 19.15
N VAL A 199 -2.33 0.23 18.98
CA VAL A 199 -1.72 -0.04 17.67
C VAL A 199 -2.73 -0.80 16.80
N GLY A 200 -3.16 -0.17 15.69
CA GLY A 200 -4.04 -0.79 14.69
C GLY A 200 -3.26 -1.60 13.67
N ILE A 201 -2.17 -1.04 13.17
CA ILE A 201 -1.12 -1.76 12.44
C ILE A 201 0.22 -1.43 13.07
N ALA A 202 1.01 -2.45 13.37
CA ALA A 202 2.38 -2.32 13.84
C ALA A 202 3.26 -1.54 12.83
N ALA A 203 4.37 -1.02 13.32
CA ALA A 203 5.34 -0.34 12.47
C ALA A 203 5.89 -1.31 11.42
N HIS A 204 5.78 -0.96 10.14
CA HIS A 204 6.30 -1.75 9.02
C HIS A 204 6.66 -0.87 7.82
N CYS A 205 7.45 -1.43 6.91
CA CYS A 205 7.60 -0.93 5.54
C CYS A 205 6.78 -1.83 4.61
N ASP A 206 6.22 -1.27 3.54
CA ASP A 206 5.51 -2.07 2.55
C ASP A 206 6.54 -2.79 1.66
N PRO A 207 6.48 -4.12 1.48
CA PRO A 207 7.33 -4.81 0.50
C PRO A 207 6.96 -4.45 -0.95
N ILE A 208 5.70 -4.06 -1.14
CA ILE A 208 5.06 -3.81 -2.44
C ILE A 208 5.64 -2.53 -3.08
N SER A 209 5.42 -2.30 -4.38
CA SER A 209 6.01 -1.15 -5.08
C SER A 209 5.39 0.18 -4.64
N LEU A 210 4.06 0.27 -4.71
CA LEU A 210 3.33 1.52 -4.49
C LEU A 210 2.01 1.20 -3.79
N THR A 211 1.69 1.97 -2.76
CA THR A 211 0.41 1.92 -2.05
C THR A 211 -0.35 3.21 -2.29
N ILE A 212 -1.61 3.11 -2.70
CA ILE A 212 -2.56 4.23 -2.80
C ILE A 212 -3.62 4.02 -1.73
N LEU A 213 -3.75 4.98 -0.82
CA LEU A 213 -4.60 4.89 0.35
C LEU A 213 -5.63 6.02 0.35
N HIS A 214 -6.90 5.65 0.37
CA HIS A 214 -7.99 6.53 0.79
C HIS A 214 -8.44 6.17 2.20
N GLN A 215 -8.86 7.17 2.98
CA GLN A 215 -9.43 6.98 4.31
C GLN A 215 -10.63 7.89 4.53
N ASN A 216 -11.47 7.54 5.51
CA ASN A 216 -12.47 8.47 6.03
C ASN A 216 -11.80 9.60 6.84
N SER A 217 -12.59 10.51 7.40
CA SER A 217 -12.08 11.68 8.15
C SER A 217 -11.47 11.34 9.53
N VAL A 218 -11.09 10.08 9.77
CA VAL A 218 -10.52 9.61 11.04
C VAL A 218 -9.01 9.45 10.91
N ASP A 219 -8.28 10.23 11.71
CA ASP A 219 -6.83 10.16 11.80
C ASP A 219 -6.33 8.80 12.32
N GLY A 220 -5.12 8.43 11.93
CA GLY A 220 -4.48 7.23 12.46
C GLY A 220 -3.16 6.84 11.82
N LEU A 221 -2.90 7.26 10.58
CA LEU A 221 -1.64 6.95 9.88
C LEU A 221 -0.50 7.82 10.39
N GLU A 222 0.58 7.20 10.86
CA GLU A 222 1.82 7.89 11.25
C GLU A 222 3.01 7.33 10.45
N ILE A 223 3.94 8.20 10.09
CA ILE A 223 5.22 7.87 9.45
C ILE A 223 6.39 8.21 10.37
N PHE A 224 7.47 7.47 10.29
CA PHE A 224 8.68 7.73 11.07
C PHE A 224 9.70 8.50 10.23
N VAL A 225 9.86 9.79 10.52
CA VAL A 225 10.73 10.71 9.77
C VAL A 225 11.52 11.57 10.74
N ASP A 226 12.83 11.72 10.50
CA ASP A 226 13.77 12.48 11.34
C ASP A 226 13.77 11.98 12.81
N GLY A 227 13.69 10.67 13.01
CA GLY A 227 13.71 10.04 14.33
C GLY A 227 12.41 10.19 15.14
N LYS A 228 11.32 10.67 14.52
CA LYS A 228 10.05 10.93 15.19
C LYS A 228 8.86 10.36 14.41
N TRP A 229 7.86 9.87 15.13
CA TRP A 229 6.55 9.54 14.56
C TRP A 229 5.76 10.81 14.26
N ARG A 230 5.22 10.91 13.06
CA ARG A 230 4.50 12.08 12.56
C ARG A 230 3.19 11.66 11.92
N LEU A 231 2.10 12.26 12.39
CA LEU A 231 0.75 12.01 11.88
C LEU A 231 0.58 12.56 10.47
N ILE A 232 -0.03 11.76 9.59
CA ILE A 232 -0.51 12.21 8.29
C ILE A 232 -2.00 12.49 8.41
N ARG A 233 -2.37 13.77 8.31
CA ARG A 233 -3.77 14.16 8.17
C ARG A 233 -4.23 14.00 6.71
N PRO A 234 -5.31 13.25 6.45
CA PRO A 234 -5.88 13.18 5.11
C PRO A 234 -6.40 14.56 4.72
N LYS A 235 -6.06 15.01 3.50
CA LYS A 235 -6.77 16.14 2.89
C LYS A 235 -8.04 15.64 2.21
N SER A 236 -9.08 16.47 2.22
CA SER A 236 -10.32 16.17 1.51
C SER A 236 -10.03 15.92 0.03
N GLN A 237 -10.70 14.93 -0.58
CA GLN A 237 -10.57 14.61 -2.00
C GLN A 237 -9.12 14.34 -2.44
N SER A 238 -8.37 13.61 -1.61
CA SER A 238 -7.00 13.24 -1.92
C SER A 238 -6.72 11.78 -1.55
N PHE A 239 -5.73 11.20 -2.22
CA PHE A 239 -5.15 9.92 -1.81
C PHE A 239 -3.79 10.16 -1.17
N ILE A 240 -3.47 9.36 -0.16
CA ILE A 240 -2.11 9.23 0.35
C ILE A 240 -1.41 8.18 -0.48
N VAL A 241 -0.20 8.46 -0.92
CA VAL A 241 0.62 7.56 -1.71
C VAL A 241 1.91 7.29 -0.97
N ASN A 242 2.33 6.02 -0.90
CA ASN A 242 3.64 5.65 -0.42
C ASN A 242 4.36 4.63 -1.30
N LEU A 243 5.68 4.76 -1.34
CA LEU A 243 6.57 3.81 -1.99
C LEU A 243 6.98 2.73 -0.98
N GLY A 244 7.05 1.50 -1.46
CA GLY A 244 7.59 0.39 -0.68
C GLY A 244 8.93 -0.11 -1.22
N ASP A 245 9.40 -1.21 -0.64
CA ASP A 245 10.75 -1.73 -0.83
C ASP A 245 11.03 -2.10 -2.29
N THR A 246 10.03 -2.59 -3.01
CA THR A 246 10.18 -2.92 -4.43
C THR A 246 10.48 -1.68 -5.27
N PHE A 247 9.82 -0.54 -5.03
CA PHE A 247 10.10 0.69 -5.78
C PHE A 247 11.38 1.38 -5.31
N MET A 248 11.73 1.26 -4.03
CA MET A 248 13.05 1.64 -3.53
C MET A 248 14.16 0.87 -4.26
N ALA A 249 14.00 -0.45 -4.47
CA ALA A 249 14.93 -1.26 -5.24
C ALA A 249 14.99 -0.85 -6.72
N LEU A 250 13.83 -0.61 -7.36
CA LEU A 250 13.76 -0.12 -8.75
C LEU A 250 14.44 1.24 -8.93
N SER A 251 14.33 2.13 -7.95
CA SER A 251 14.99 3.45 -8.00
C SER A 251 16.45 3.42 -7.54
N ASN A 252 17.03 2.24 -7.30
CA ASN A 252 18.37 2.06 -6.73
C ASN A 252 18.58 2.88 -5.44
N GLY A 253 17.56 2.98 -4.60
CA GLY A 253 17.61 3.67 -3.31
C GLY A 253 17.47 5.19 -3.37
N ARG A 254 17.27 5.77 -4.57
CA ARG A 254 17.02 7.22 -4.76
C ARG A 254 15.71 7.65 -4.11
N TYR A 255 14.71 6.78 -4.09
CA TYR A 255 13.46 6.95 -3.34
C TYR A 255 13.37 6.00 -2.17
N LYS A 256 12.67 6.43 -1.12
CA LYS A 256 12.65 5.74 0.18
C LYS A 256 11.36 4.95 0.37
N SER A 257 11.51 3.76 0.94
CA SER A 257 10.45 3.03 1.64
C SER A 257 10.54 3.41 3.11
N VAL A 258 9.44 3.86 3.72
CA VAL A 258 9.46 4.44 5.08
C VAL A 258 8.56 3.67 6.04
N LEU A 259 9.09 3.53 7.24
CA LEU A 259 8.40 2.92 8.37
C LEU A 259 7.14 3.73 8.70
N HIS A 260 6.00 3.05 8.71
CA HIS A 260 4.73 3.65 9.01
C HIS A 260 3.88 2.71 9.88
N ARG A 261 2.91 3.29 10.59
CA ARG A 261 1.98 2.55 11.46
C ARG A 261 0.60 3.17 11.40
N ALA A 262 -0.41 2.43 11.84
CA ALA A 262 -1.76 2.96 12.02
C ALA A 262 -2.16 2.84 13.49
N LEU A 263 -2.59 3.93 14.10
CA LEU A 263 -3.13 3.98 15.45
C LEU A 263 -4.65 3.96 15.44
N VAL A 264 -5.23 3.40 16.50
CA VAL A 264 -6.67 3.42 16.80
C VAL A 264 -6.85 4.31 18.03
N SER A 265 -7.53 5.45 17.87
CA SER A 265 -7.69 6.42 18.95
C SER A 265 -9.03 7.15 18.93
N SER A 266 -9.98 6.64 18.16
CA SER A 266 -11.18 7.35 17.75
C SER A 266 -12.45 6.67 18.30
N ASN A 267 -13.40 7.51 18.74
CA ASN A 267 -14.77 7.08 19.09
C ASN A 267 -15.57 6.65 17.85
N VAL A 268 -15.08 6.98 16.65
CA VAL A 268 -15.66 6.61 15.35
C VAL A 268 -14.75 5.57 14.66
N PRO A 269 -15.30 4.52 14.02
CA PRO A 269 -14.48 3.57 13.28
C PRO A 269 -13.66 4.24 12.19
N ARG A 270 -12.40 3.80 12.02
CA ARG A 270 -11.57 4.22 10.90
C ARG A 270 -11.71 3.19 9.78
N LEU A 271 -11.95 3.66 8.57
CA LEU A 271 -12.06 2.82 7.39
C LEU A 271 -11.08 3.31 6.33
N THR A 272 -10.37 2.37 5.70
CA THR A 272 -9.42 2.70 4.64
C THR A 272 -9.57 1.76 3.45
N LEU A 273 -9.40 2.32 2.26
CA LEU A 273 -9.33 1.63 0.98
C LEU A 273 -7.88 1.72 0.50
N ALA A 274 -7.16 0.61 0.54
CA ALA A 274 -5.76 0.54 0.12
C ALA A 274 -5.64 -0.26 -1.17
N TYR A 275 -4.96 0.31 -2.15
CA TYR A 275 -4.57 -0.38 -3.38
C TYR A 275 -3.07 -0.54 -3.41
N PHE A 276 -2.61 -1.79 -3.49
CA PHE A 276 -1.20 -2.15 -3.51
C PHE A 276 -0.80 -2.58 -4.92
N LEU A 277 -0.08 -1.72 -5.63
CA LEU A 277 0.45 -2.01 -6.97
C LEU A 277 1.68 -2.90 -6.85
N SER A 278 1.61 -4.11 -7.39
CA SER A 278 2.76 -5.01 -7.49
C SER A 278 3.08 -5.38 -8.93
N PRO A 279 4.33 -5.72 -9.26
CA PRO A 279 4.67 -6.31 -10.55
C PRO A 279 3.95 -7.66 -10.76
N GLU A 280 3.96 -8.18 -11.98
CA GLU A 280 3.64 -9.60 -12.21
C GLU A 280 4.61 -10.50 -11.42
N MET A 281 4.14 -11.68 -10.99
CA MET A 281 4.86 -12.57 -10.07
C MET A 281 6.27 -12.91 -10.53
N GLU A 282 6.45 -13.23 -11.81
CA GLU A 282 7.74 -13.61 -12.39
C GLU A 282 8.51 -12.43 -12.98
N LYS A 283 7.97 -11.21 -12.88
CA LYS A 283 8.65 -9.99 -13.31
C LYS A 283 9.93 -9.80 -12.51
N LYS A 284 11.04 -9.69 -13.24
CA LYS A 284 12.34 -9.38 -12.68
C LYS A 284 12.39 -7.89 -12.27
N VAL A 285 12.68 -7.65 -11.00
CA VAL A 285 12.94 -6.34 -10.41
C VAL A 285 14.45 -6.06 -10.54
N THR A 286 14.76 -5.07 -11.36
CA THR A 286 16.12 -4.61 -11.66
C THR A 286 16.10 -3.09 -11.76
N PRO A 287 17.02 -2.35 -11.11
CA PRO A 287 17.09 -0.91 -11.31
C PRO A 287 17.46 -0.58 -12.77
N PRO A 288 16.85 0.47 -13.38
CA PRO A 288 17.22 0.95 -14.69
C PRO A 288 18.72 1.30 -14.74
N PRO A 289 19.43 0.98 -15.85
CA PRO A 289 20.85 1.32 -16.00
C PRO A 289 21.14 2.81 -15.80
N GLU A 290 20.23 3.69 -16.20
CA GLU A 290 20.34 5.14 -16.07
C GLU A 290 20.39 5.62 -14.61
N LEU A 291 19.96 4.78 -13.66
CA LEU A 291 19.99 5.08 -12.23
C LEU A 291 21.20 4.49 -11.51
N VAL A 292 22.07 3.77 -12.21
CA VAL A 292 23.28 3.12 -11.69
C VAL A 292 24.51 3.70 -12.39
N ASP A 293 25.35 4.37 -11.61
CA ASP A 293 26.55 5.05 -12.09
C ASP A 293 27.66 4.98 -11.03
N ASP A 294 28.84 5.56 -11.31
CA ASP A 294 29.98 5.53 -10.38
C ASP A 294 29.69 6.27 -9.06
N GLU A 295 28.80 7.26 -9.08
CA GLU A 295 28.37 8.01 -7.89
C GLU A 295 27.25 7.29 -7.12
N ASN A 296 26.46 6.46 -7.81
CA ASN A 296 25.31 5.73 -7.32
C ASN A 296 25.46 4.24 -7.71
N PRO A 297 26.40 3.52 -7.10
CA PRO A 297 26.62 2.12 -7.44
C PRO A 297 25.38 1.29 -7.11
N ARG A 298 25.32 0.11 -7.71
CA ARG A 298 24.20 -0.80 -7.54
C ARG A 298 24.04 -1.24 -6.08
N LEU A 299 22.88 -0.97 -5.48
CA LEU A 299 22.60 -1.28 -4.07
C LEU A 299 21.86 -2.60 -3.85
N TYR A 300 21.05 -3.03 -4.83
CA TYR A 300 20.16 -4.18 -4.68
C TYR A 300 20.41 -5.25 -5.76
N PRO A 301 20.32 -6.55 -5.40
CA PRO A 301 20.41 -7.64 -6.36
C PRO A 301 19.20 -7.66 -7.30
N ASP A 302 19.32 -8.41 -8.39
CA ASP A 302 18.18 -8.78 -9.22
C ASP A 302 17.34 -9.84 -8.51
N TYR A 303 16.01 -9.70 -8.54
CA TYR A 303 15.09 -10.70 -8.01
C TYR A 303 13.78 -10.72 -8.77
N LYS A 304 13.01 -11.80 -8.66
CA LYS A 304 11.61 -11.85 -9.10
C LYS A 304 10.70 -11.40 -7.98
N TRP A 305 9.61 -10.71 -8.31
CA TRP A 305 8.63 -10.29 -7.30
C TRP A 305 8.14 -11.45 -6.42
N SER A 306 7.89 -12.63 -7.01
CA SER A 306 7.47 -13.84 -6.31
C SER A 306 8.43 -14.26 -5.19
N GLN A 307 9.74 -14.01 -5.34
CA GLN A 307 10.74 -14.34 -4.31
C GLN A 307 10.64 -13.43 -3.09
N LEU A 308 10.47 -12.13 -3.28
CA LEU A 308 10.29 -11.18 -2.16
C LEU A 308 8.94 -11.39 -1.47
N LEU A 309 7.89 -11.67 -2.25
CA LEU A 309 6.57 -11.99 -1.71
C LEU A 309 6.61 -13.27 -0.86
N GLU A 310 7.22 -14.34 -1.35
CA GLU A 310 7.37 -15.58 -0.58
C GLU A 310 8.18 -15.36 0.69
N PHE A 311 9.31 -14.64 0.60
CA PHE A 311 10.16 -14.32 1.75
C PHE A 311 9.38 -13.59 2.85
N THR A 312 8.61 -12.56 2.49
CA THR A 312 7.84 -11.77 3.46
C THR A 312 6.59 -12.47 3.99
N GLN A 313 6.11 -13.52 3.31
CA GLN A 313 4.98 -14.33 3.76
C GLN A 313 5.39 -15.50 4.65
N LYS A 314 6.55 -16.11 4.40
CA LYS A 314 6.94 -17.39 5.01
C LYS A 314 8.19 -17.33 5.87
N VAL A 315 9.05 -16.34 5.68
CA VAL A 315 10.42 -16.33 6.24
C VAL A 315 10.66 -15.17 7.19
N TYR A 316 10.16 -13.97 6.87
CA TYR A 316 10.53 -12.76 7.59
C TYR A 316 9.34 -11.82 7.79
N LYS A 317 9.14 -11.37 9.03
CA LYS A 317 8.15 -10.35 9.35
C LYS A 317 8.65 -8.99 8.89
N VAL A 318 7.84 -8.29 8.10
CA VAL A 318 8.21 -7.02 7.47
C VAL A 318 8.53 -5.92 8.48
N ASP A 319 9.67 -5.27 8.27
CA ASP A 319 10.22 -4.14 9.03
C ASP A 319 11.15 -3.28 8.13
N THR A 320 11.92 -2.36 8.72
CA THR A 320 12.85 -1.48 8.01
C THR A 320 14.02 -2.19 7.33
N ASP A 321 14.39 -3.40 7.76
CA ASP A 321 15.53 -4.15 7.26
C ASP A 321 15.15 -5.20 6.21
N THR A 322 13.83 -5.35 5.93
CA THR A 322 13.26 -6.38 5.05
C THR A 322 14.06 -6.58 3.76
N ILE A 323 14.27 -5.52 2.96
CA ILE A 323 14.97 -5.64 1.67
C ILE A 323 16.45 -6.04 1.82
N HIS A 324 17.11 -5.62 2.92
CA HIS A 324 18.50 -5.94 3.18
C HIS A 324 18.67 -7.38 3.66
N VAL A 325 17.77 -7.85 4.53
CA VAL A 325 17.73 -9.26 4.95
C VAL A 325 17.40 -10.16 3.76
N PHE A 326 16.40 -9.78 2.95
CA PHE A 326 16.04 -10.47 1.73
C PHE A 326 17.23 -10.58 0.76
N SER A 327 17.97 -9.50 0.55
CA SER A 327 19.14 -9.48 -0.35
C SER A 327 20.24 -10.46 0.08
N ARG A 328 20.45 -10.63 1.40
CA ARG A 328 21.38 -11.63 1.95
C ARG A 328 20.84 -13.05 1.83
N TRP A 329 19.55 -13.23 2.09
CA TRP A 329 18.87 -14.51 1.94
C TRP A 329 18.93 -15.02 0.50
N LEU A 330 18.66 -14.15 -0.47
CA LEU A 330 18.66 -14.47 -1.90
C LEU A 330 20.03 -14.95 -2.40
N THR A 331 21.13 -14.40 -1.85
CA THR A 331 22.50 -14.75 -2.23
C THR A 331 23.07 -15.93 -1.43
N GLY A 332 22.28 -16.54 -0.54
CA GLY A 332 22.71 -17.67 0.30
C GLY A 332 23.69 -17.30 1.41
N SER A 333 23.85 -16.00 1.70
CA SER A 333 24.84 -15.49 2.66
C SER A 333 24.34 -15.40 4.11
N ALA A 334 23.06 -15.73 4.37
CA ALA A 334 22.49 -15.80 5.71
C ALA A 334 21.46 -16.92 5.83
N THR A 335 21.51 -17.68 6.92
CA THR A 335 20.37 -18.45 7.41
C THR A 335 19.44 -17.47 8.12
N PRO A 336 18.18 -17.30 7.70
CA PRO A 336 17.28 -16.36 8.36
C PRO A 336 17.08 -16.82 9.81
N LYS A 337 17.11 -15.87 10.76
CA LYS A 337 16.56 -16.13 12.09
C LYS A 337 15.06 -16.33 11.86
N ILE A 338 14.63 -17.58 11.93
CA ILE A 338 13.22 -17.95 11.85
C ILE A 338 12.60 -17.53 13.17
N ASP A 339 12.13 -16.28 13.26
CA ASP A 339 11.04 -15.99 14.16
C ASP A 339 9.79 -16.46 13.42
N ALA A 340 9.35 -17.67 13.74
CA ALA A 340 8.19 -18.30 13.11
C ALA A 340 7.00 -17.35 13.17
N ALA A 341 6.58 -16.84 12.02
CA ALA A 341 5.30 -16.18 11.87
C ALA A 341 4.20 -17.25 12.00
N VAL A 342 3.47 -17.20 13.11
CA VAL A 342 2.18 -17.89 13.28
C VAL A 342 1.07 -16.95 12.82
#